data_AF-A0A971AXK7-F1
#
_entry.id   AF-A0A971AXK7-F1
#
_cell.length_a   1.000
_cell.length_b   1.000
_cell.length_c   1.000
_cell.angle_alpha   90.00
_cell.angle_beta   90.00
_cell.angle_gamma   90.00
#
_symmetry.space_group_name_H-M   'P 1'
#
loop_
_entity.id
_entity.type
_entity.pdbx_description
1 polymer ?
#
loop_
_entity_poly.entity_id
_entity_poly.type
_entity_poly.pdbx_seq_one_letter_code
_entity_poly.pdbx_strand_id
1 'polypeptide(L)'
;MVIFHKVDEQDVIDDLNKNRFEGDVKAYVVMDGAQYIGHALYRVSGEVADVLECQVTENAFVDGAVRACAAAAENVGTKRFTLNENDAALAKWRSVFCKNDGIEIENEKIFNKCAGK
;
A
#
# COMPACT_ATOMS: atom_id res chain seq x y z
N MET A 1 18.48 3.77 -6.43
CA MET A 1 17.36 4.74 -6.36
C MET A 1 16.09 3.93 -6.40
N VAL A 2 15.27 4.04 -5.36
CA VAL A 2 14.04 3.25 -5.24
C VAL A 2 12.87 3.94 -5.92
N ILE A 3 12.13 3.17 -6.72
CA ILE A 3 10.97 3.63 -7.49
C ILE A 3 9.77 2.73 -7.15
N PHE A 4 8.62 3.37 -6.93
CA PHE A 4 7.32 2.71 -6.82
C PHE A 4 6.60 2.90 -8.16
N HIS A 5 6.56 1.84 -8.97
CA HIS A 5 5.94 1.86 -10.28
C HIS A 5 4.53 1.29 -10.19
N LYS A 6 3.53 2.10 -10.56
CA LYS A 6 2.15 1.63 -10.66
C LYS A 6 2.07 0.64 -11.81
N VAL A 7 1.44 -0.51 -11.57
CA VAL A 7 1.19 -1.50 -12.63
C VAL A 7 -0.17 -1.20 -13.24
N ASP A 8 -0.22 -1.08 -14.56
CA ASP A 8 -1.45 -0.85 -15.30
C ASP A 8 -1.89 -2.11 -16.09
N GLU A 9 -0.97 -3.06 -16.28
CA GLU A 9 -1.18 -4.32 -16.97
C GLU A 9 -1.86 -5.37 -16.07
N GLN A 10 -3.07 -5.79 -16.44
CA GLN A 10 -3.89 -6.70 -15.62
C GLN A 10 -3.28 -8.10 -15.48
N ASP A 11 -2.64 -8.64 -16.52
CA ASP A 11 -1.96 -9.93 -16.48
C ASP A 11 -0.82 -9.96 -15.45
N VAL A 12 -0.06 -8.86 -15.34
CA VAL A 12 0.97 -8.70 -14.30
C VAL A 12 0.34 -8.64 -12.92
N ILE A 13 -0.76 -7.90 -12.76
CA ILE A 13 -1.49 -7.82 -11.48
C ILE A 13 -2.01 -9.21 -11.07
N ASP A 14 -2.56 -9.98 -12.01
CA ASP A 14 -3.07 -11.32 -11.77
C ASP A 14 -1.95 -12.29 -11.37
N ASP A 15 -0.79 -12.19 -12.01
CA ASP A 15 0.42 -12.97 -11.68
C ASP A 15 0.97 -12.64 -10.29
N LEU A 16 0.92 -11.37 -9.88
CA LEU A 16 1.28 -10.95 -8.53
C LEU A 16 0.25 -11.40 -7.50
N ASN A 17 -1.04 -11.21 -7.79
CA ASN A 17 -2.15 -11.57 -6.91
C ASN A 17 -2.24 -13.09 -6.70
N LYS A 18 -1.99 -13.90 -7.74
CA LYS A 18 -2.12 -15.37 -7.74
C LYS A 18 -3.49 -15.84 -7.22
N ASN A 19 -4.54 -15.09 -7.53
CA ASN A 19 -5.90 -15.31 -7.04
C ASN A 19 -6.03 -15.33 -5.50
N ARG A 20 -5.12 -14.69 -4.76
CA ARG A 20 -5.16 -14.63 -3.29
C ARG A 20 -6.22 -13.66 -2.79
N PHE A 21 -6.46 -12.60 -3.55
CA PHE A 21 -7.44 -11.57 -3.23
C PHE A 21 -8.46 -11.42 -4.35
N GLU A 22 -9.73 -11.32 -3.97
CA GLU A 22 -10.84 -11.12 -4.91
C GLU A 22 -11.07 -9.62 -5.22
N GLY A 23 -11.73 -9.35 -6.35
CA GLY A 23 -12.13 -8.01 -6.77
C GLY A 23 -11.11 -7.28 -7.63
N ASP A 24 -11.31 -5.97 -7.80
CA ASP A 24 -10.44 -5.08 -8.59
C ASP A 24 -9.14 -4.75 -7.83
N VAL A 25 -8.23 -5.71 -7.81
CA VAL A 25 -6.90 -5.59 -7.21
C VAL A 25 -6.02 -4.72 -8.11
N LYS A 26 -5.25 -3.84 -7.49
CA LYS A 26 -4.27 -2.95 -8.11
C LYS A 26 -2.90 -3.22 -7.50
N ALA A 27 -1.83 -2.90 -8.22
CA ALA A 27 -0.48 -3.19 -7.76
C ALA A 27 0.50 -2.03 -7.96
N TYR A 28 1.48 -1.98 -7.06
CA TYR A 28 2.74 -1.28 -7.24
C TYR A 28 3.88 -2.27 -7.23
N VAL A 29 4.81 -2.15 -8.18
CA VAL A 29 6.09 -2.84 -8.16
C VAL A 29 7.13 -1.89 -7.59
N VAL A 30 7.98 -2.40 -6.70
CA VAL A 30 9.04 -1.65 -6.06
C VAL A 30 10.38 -2.12 -6.61
N MET A 31 11.12 -1.17 -7.18
CA MET A 31 12.39 -1.41 -7.86
C MET A 31 13.50 -0.58 -7.20
N ASP A 32 14.70 -1.15 -7.03
CA ASP A 32 15.93 -0.36 -6.79
C ASP A 32 16.80 -0.40 -8.05
N GLY A 33 16.79 0.70 -8.80
CA GLY A 33 17.36 0.72 -10.14
C GLY A 33 16.67 -0.31 -11.05
N ALA A 34 17.43 -1.29 -11.56
CA ALA A 34 16.90 -2.37 -12.39
C ALA A 34 16.46 -3.60 -11.59
N GLN A 35 16.69 -3.63 -10.27
CA GLN A 35 16.40 -4.78 -9.44
C GLN A 35 14.98 -4.71 -8.87
N TYR A 36 14.20 -5.77 -9.09
CA TYR A 36 12.93 -5.99 -8.39
C TYR A 36 13.19 -6.33 -6.93
N ILE A 37 12.56 -5.58 -6.01
CA ILE A 37 12.72 -5.78 -4.56
C ILE A 37 11.39 -6.10 -3.84
N GLY A 38 10.26 -6.01 -4.53
CA GLY A 38 8.96 -6.41 -4.00
C GLY A 38 7.80 -5.73 -4.71
N HIS A 39 6.60 -5.93 -4.18
CA HIS A 39 5.39 -5.27 -4.65
C HIS A 39 4.44 -5.01 -3.50
N ALA A 40 3.41 -4.21 -3.75
CA ALA A 40 2.28 -4.04 -2.86
C ALA A 40 0.98 -4.19 -3.65
N LEU A 41 0.00 -4.84 -3.04
CA LEU A 41 -1.33 -5.01 -3.60
C LEU A 41 -2.33 -4.20 -2.79
N TYR A 42 -3.26 -3.56 -3.48
CA TYR A 42 -4.33 -2.82 -2.85
C TYR A 42 -5.62 -2.89 -3.66
N ARG A 43 -6.73 -2.52 -3.04
CA ARG A 43 -8.06 -2.49 -3.66
C ARG A 43 -8.77 -1.23 -3.21
N VAL A 44 -9.66 -0.71 -4.06
CA VAL A 44 -10.52 0.42 -3.71
C VAL A 44 -11.96 -0.08 -3.58
N SER A 45 -12.57 0.18 -2.43
CA SER A 45 -13.92 -0.22 -2.05
C SER A 45 -14.70 1.01 -1.58
N GLY A 46 -15.30 1.76 -2.51
CA GLY A 46 -16.00 3.00 -2.19
C GLY A 46 -15.02 4.09 -1.70
N GLU A 47 -15.25 4.62 -0.50
CA GLU A 47 -14.38 5.65 0.11
C GLU A 47 -13.14 5.08 0.85
N VAL A 48 -12.95 3.76 0.83
CA VAL A 48 -11.90 3.06 1.59
C VAL A 48 -10.98 2.29 0.65
N ALA A 49 -9.67 2.42 0.88
CA ALA A 49 -8.65 1.61 0.22
C ALA A 49 -8.19 0.46 1.13
N ASP A 50 -8.25 -0.78 0.67
CA ASP A 50 -7.67 -1.91 1.40
C ASP A 50 -6.23 -2.13 0.91
N VAL A 51 -5.22 -1.96 1.77
CA VAL A 51 -3.86 -2.41 1.46
C VAL A 51 -3.75 -3.88 1.84
N LEU A 52 -3.65 -4.74 0.83
CA LEU A 52 -3.85 -6.18 0.93
C LEU A 52 -2.56 -6.94 1.27
N GLU A 53 -1.45 -6.49 0.72
CA GLU A 53 -0.15 -7.15 0.87
C GLU A 53 1.00 -6.16 0.63
N CYS A 54 2.13 -6.37 1.31
CA CYS A 54 3.40 -5.72 0.98
C CYS A 54 4.57 -6.73 1.08
N GLN A 55 5.11 -7.12 -0.08
CA GLN A 55 6.24 -8.07 -0.19
C GLN A 55 7.62 -7.40 -0.10
N VAL A 56 7.68 -6.11 0.25
CA VAL A 56 8.95 -5.42 0.46
C VAL A 56 9.45 -5.66 1.89
N THR A 57 10.74 -5.92 2.05
CA THR A 57 11.32 -6.33 3.34
C THR A 57 11.87 -5.18 4.18
N GLU A 58 12.37 -4.12 3.54
CA GLU A 58 12.92 -2.97 4.26
C GLU A 58 11.81 -2.04 4.76
N ASN A 59 11.82 -1.73 6.07
CA ASN A 59 10.76 -0.94 6.71
C ASN A 59 10.50 0.42 6.02
N ALA A 60 11.54 1.08 5.52
CA ALA A 60 11.42 2.36 4.82
C ALA A 60 10.64 2.22 3.51
N PHE A 61 10.81 1.10 2.80
CA PHE A 61 10.08 0.85 1.55
C PHE A 61 8.67 0.34 1.80
N VAL A 62 8.42 -0.34 2.93
CA VAL A 62 7.06 -0.65 3.37
C VAL A 62 6.26 0.64 3.60
N ASP A 63 6.85 1.64 4.25
CA ASP A 63 6.20 2.95 4.42
C ASP A 63 5.90 3.64 3.07
N GLY A 64 6.88 3.65 2.17
CA GLY A 64 6.68 4.15 0.82
C GLY A 64 5.56 3.42 0.06
N ALA A 65 5.48 2.09 0.18
CA ALA A 65 4.47 1.27 -0.48
C ALA A 65 3.06 1.56 0.05
N VAL A 66 2.88 1.59 1.38
CA VAL A 66 1.59 1.91 2.00
C VAL A 66 1.11 3.30 1.58
N ARG A 67 2.02 4.29 1.59
CA ARG A 67 1.71 5.66 1.15
C ARG A 67 1.39 5.74 -0.34
N ALA A 68 2.10 5.00 -1.19
CA ALA A 68 1.82 4.96 -2.61
C ALA A 68 0.42 4.40 -2.89
N CYS A 69 0.05 3.29 -2.24
CA CYS A 69 -1.30 2.71 -2.34
C CYS A 69 -2.38 3.69 -1.87
N ALA A 70 -2.20 4.32 -0.71
CA ALA A 70 -3.15 5.27 -0.17
C ALA A 70 -3.29 6.52 -1.05
N ALA A 71 -2.19 7.09 -1.56
CA ALA A 71 -2.21 8.25 -2.45
C ALA A 71 -2.87 7.93 -3.79
N ALA A 72 -2.59 6.75 -4.35
CA ALA A 72 -3.22 6.29 -5.58
C ALA A 72 -4.73 6.12 -5.43
N ALA A 73 -5.16 5.62 -4.28
CA ALA A 73 -6.57 5.49 -3.96
C ALA A 73 -7.24 6.84 -3.69
N GLU A 74 -6.54 7.78 -3.05
CA GLU A 74 -7.04 9.14 -2.81
C GLU A 74 -7.34 9.88 -4.11
N ASN A 75 -6.48 9.70 -5.14
CA ASN A 75 -6.69 10.25 -6.47
C ASN A 75 -7.97 9.74 -7.16
N VAL A 76 -8.56 8.64 -6.67
CA VAL A 76 -9.85 8.10 -7.17
C VAL A 76 -10.98 8.26 -6.15
N GLY A 77 -10.78 9.06 -5.11
CA GLY A 77 -11.83 9.51 -4.19
C GLY A 77 -11.88 8.82 -2.83
N THR A 78 -10.91 7.97 -2.48
CA THR A 78 -10.84 7.43 -1.12
C THR A 78 -10.35 8.48 -0.12
N LYS A 79 -10.82 8.38 1.12
CA LYS A 79 -10.37 9.25 2.22
C LYS A 79 -9.68 8.46 3.33
N ARG A 80 -9.93 7.15 3.35
CA ARG A 80 -9.49 6.24 4.39
C ARG A 80 -8.86 5.02 3.76
N PHE A 81 -8.04 4.33 4.55
CA PHE A 81 -7.48 3.04 4.19
C PHE A 81 -7.52 2.04 5.34
N THR A 82 -7.53 0.76 5.01
CA THR A 82 -7.33 -0.36 5.93
C THR A 82 -6.04 -1.08 5.58
N LEU A 83 -5.54 -1.89 6.52
CA LEU A 83 -4.34 -2.71 6.34
C LEU A 83 -4.71 -4.16 6.63
N ASN A 84 -4.30 -5.09 5.77
CA ASN A 84 -4.38 -6.51 6.07
C ASN A 84 -3.34 -6.88 7.15
N GLU A 85 -3.79 -7.02 8.39
CA GLU A 85 -2.90 -7.36 9.53
C GLU A 85 -2.41 -8.83 9.53
N ASN A 86 -2.88 -9.67 8.59
CA ASN A 86 -2.28 -10.99 8.38
C ASN A 86 -0.95 -10.91 7.62
N ASP A 87 -0.68 -9.79 6.94
CA ASP A 87 0.62 -9.51 6.35
C ASP A 87 1.57 -8.94 7.42
N ALA A 88 2.70 -9.60 7.64
CA ALA A 88 3.63 -9.25 8.71
C ALA A 88 4.27 -7.86 8.53
N ALA A 89 4.51 -7.41 7.29
CA ALA A 89 5.08 -6.11 7.02
C ALA A 89 4.06 -5.01 7.31
N LEU A 90 2.81 -5.19 6.87
CA LEU A 90 1.72 -4.25 7.13
C LEU A 90 1.35 -4.19 8.62
N ALA A 91 1.25 -5.33 9.30
CA ALA A 91 1.00 -5.38 10.74
C ALA A 91 2.08 -4.66 11.55
N LYS A 92 3.35 -4.90 11.19
CA LYS A 92 4.48 -4.19 11.80
C LYS A 92 4.41 -2.70 11.54
N TRP A 93 4.16 -2.28 10.30
CA TRP A 93 4.05 -0.87 9.94
C TRP A 93 2.90 -0.19 10.72
N ARG A 94 1.73 -0.82 10.79
CA ARG A 94 0.57 -0.33 11.56
C ARG A 94 0.93 -0.10 13.03
N SER A 95 1.65 -1.03 13.65
CA SER A 95 2.05 -0.95 15.05
C SER A 95 2.95 0.26 15.38
N VAL A 96 3.61 0.82 14.37
CA VAL A 96 4.51 1.98 14.50
C VAL A 96 3.79 3.28 14.17
N PHE A 97 3.09 3.32 13.03
CA PHE A 97 2.56 4.58 12.49
C PHE A 97 1.10 4.87 12.89
N CYS A 98 0.33 3.82 13.21
CA CYS A 98 -1.12 3.85 13.40
C CYS A 98 -1.59 3.03 14.62
N LYS A 99 -0.75 2.88 15.64
CA LYS A 99 -0.99 2.00 16.81
C LYS A 99 -2.33 2.24 17.52
N ASN A 100 -2.76 3.50 17.59
CA ASN A 100 -3.94 3.91 18.36
C ASN A 100 -5.12 4.26 17.44
N ASP A 101 -4.99 4.04 16.13
CA ASP A 101 -6.04 4.35 15.16
C ASP A 101 -7.01 3.17 15.03
N GLY A 102 -8.24 3.48 14.58
CA GLY A 102 -9.26 2.48 14.28
C GLY A 102 -8.90 1.59 13.09
N ILE A 103 -9.80 0.66 12.73
CA ILE A 103 -9.59 -0.24 11.59
C ILE A 103 -9.36 0.55 10.30
N GLU A 104 -10.24 1.53 10.04
CA GLU A 104 -10.10 2.52 8.97
C GLU A 104 -9.30 3.73 9.46
N ILE A 105 -8.23 4.06 8.73
CA ILE A 105 -7.29 5.13 9.03
C ILE A 105 -7.47 6.24 7.99
N GLU A 106 -7.64 7.48 8.44
CA GLU A 106 -7.71 8.64 7.54
C GLU A 106 -6.38 8.85 6.79
N ASN A 107 -6.43 9.08 5.48
CA ASN A 107 -5.25 9.32 4.63
C ASN A 107 -4.39 10.48 5.18
N GLU A 108 -5.04 11.52 5.72
CA GLU A 108 -4.37 12.66 6.35
C GLU A 108 -3.39 12.26 7.47
N LYS A 109 -3.62 11.15 8.17
CA LYS A 109 -2.76 10.68 9.28
C LYS A 109 -1.35 10.32 8.83
N ILE A 110 -1.22 9.85 7.59
CA ILE A 110 0.07 9.48 7.02
C ILE A 110 0.66 10.65 6.25
N PHE A 111 -0.14 11.39 5.47
CA PHE A 111 0.37 12.49 4.63
C PHE A 111 0.69 13.78 5.41
N ASN A 112 -0.03 14.12 6.49
CA ASN A 112 0.22 15.36 7.24
C ASN A 112 1.35 15.28 8.27
N LYS A 113 2.00 14.12 8.43
CA LYS A 113 3.17 13.97 9.32
C LYS A 113 4.48 14.57 8.75
N CYS A 114 4.45 15.12 7.53
CA CYS A 114 5.57 15.85 6.92
C CYS A 114 5.45 17.39 6.97
N ALA A 115 4.55 17.95 7.79
CA ALA A 115 4.54 19.38 8.11
C ALA A 115 5.19 19.65 9.48
N GLY A 116 6.43 19.19 9.66
CA GLY A 116 7.29 19.64 10.75
C GLY A 116 7.93 20.97 10.35
N LYS A 117 7.59 22.03 11.07
CA LYS A 117 8.31 23.31 11.10
C LYS A 117 9.80 23.11 11.38
#